data_AF-A0A7J7T4P1-F1
#
_entry.id   AF-A0A7J7T4P1-F1
#
_cell.length_a   1.000
_cell.length_b   1.000
_cell.length_c   1.000
_cell.angle_alpha   90.00
_cell.angle_beta   90.00
_cell.angle_gamma   90.00
#
_symmetry.space_group_name_H-M   'P 1'
#
loop_
_entity.id
_entity.type
_entity.pdbx_description
1 polymer ?
#
loop_
_entity_poly.entity_id
_entity_poly.type
_entity_poly.pdbx_seq_one_letter_code
_entity_poly.pdbx_strand_id
1 'polypeptide(L)' 'MAKPDCVITSDGQNLTGKTESTVKVTQCSRSLRDKSEETAADGTIAQATCSFVNGALARHRERAGKESARTRRLEGGS' A
#
# COMPACT_ATOMS: atom_id res chain seq x y z
N MET A 1 13.77 9.21 -17.49
CA MET A 1 12.71 9.41 -16.46
C MET A 1 11.61 8.40 -16.75
N ALA A 2 11.28 7.50 -15.82
CA ALA A 2 10.18 6.56 -16.00
C ALA A 2 8.87 7.23 -15.54
N LYS A 3 7.80 7.12 -16.34
CA LYS A 3 6.42 7.41 -15.91
C LYS A 3 5.77 6.06 -15.64
N PRO A 4 5.77 5.57 -14.39
CA PRO A 4 5.16 4.29 -14.09
C PRO A 4 3.63 4.41 -14.05
N ASP A 5 2.95 3.47 -14.68
CA ASP A 5 1.54 3.24 -14.50
C ASP A 5 1.33 2.47 -13.19
N CYS A 6 0.31 2.85 -12.42
CA CYS A 6 -0.02 2.20 -11.17
C CYS A 6 -1.48 1.78 -11.18
N VAL A 7 -1.73 0.48 -11.07
CA VAL A 7 -3.05 -0.12 -11.00
C VAL A 7 -3.23 -0.68 -9.60
N ILE A 8 -4.27 -0.21 -8.91
CA ILE A 8 -4.66 -0.70 -7.58
C ILE A 8 -5.97 -1.46 -7.76
N THR A 9 -5.97 -2.76 -7.51
CA THR A 9 -7.17 -3.60 -7.54
C THR A 9 -7.50 -4.11 -6.15
N SER A 10 -8.80 -4.34 -5.90
CA SER A 10 -9.27 -4.95 -4.66
C SER A 10 -10.28 -6.05 -4.96
N ASP A 11 -10.06 -7.22 -4.38
CA ASP A 11 -10.96 -8.38 -4.40
C ASP A 11 -11.46 -8.63 -2.97
N GLY A 12 -12.49 -7.88 -2.59
CA GLY A 12 -13.06 -7.89 -1.24
C GLY A 12 -12.06 -7.47 -0.15
N GLN A 13 -11.40 -8.47 0.44
CA GLN A 13 -10.38 -8.26 1.47
C GLN A 13 -8.96 -8.22 0.92
N ASN A 14 -8.71 -8.61 -0.33
CA ASN A 14 -7.35 -8.57 -0.89
C ASN A 14 -7.15 -7.27 -1.67
N LEU A 15 -6.02 -6.62 -1.46
CA LEU A 15 -5.59 -5.42 -2.17
C LEU A 15 -4.31 -5.75 -2.94
N THR A 16 -4.30 -5.46 -4.23
CA THR A 16 -3.14 -5.67 -5.10
C THR A 16 -2.74 -4.34 -5.71
N GLY A 17 -1.49 -3.93 -5.48
CA GLY A 17 -0.87 -2.80 -6.16
C GLY A 17 0.11 -3.30 -7.20
N LYS A 18 -0.10 -2.97 -8.47
CA LYS A 18 0.81 -3.25 -9.57
C LYS A 18 1.36 -1.92 -10.10
N THR A 19 2.68 -1.82 -10.19
CA THR A 19 3.37 -0.67 -10.76
C THR A 19 4.18 -1.13 -11.96
N GLU A 20 3.91 -0.58 -13.13
CA GLU A 20 4.49 -0.97 -14.40
C GLU A 20 5.23 0.22 -15.01
N SER A 21 6.45 0.00 -15.49
CA SER A 21 7.20 1.00 -16.25
C SER A 21 7.97 0.32 -17.38
N THR A 22 8.53 1.10 -18.29
CA THR A 22 9.43 0.62 -19.35
C THR A 22 10.70 -0.08 -18.83
N VAL A 23 11.02 0.02 -17.53
CA VAL A 23 12.24 -0.56 -16.94
C VAL A 23 11.92 -1.77 -16.04
N LYS A 24 10.84 -1.70 -15.26
CA LYS A 24 10.54 -2.71 -14.25
C LYS A 24 9.04 -2.74 -13.95
N VAL A 25 8.53 -3.96 -13.73
CA VAL A 25 7.20 -4.23 -13.18
C VAL A 25 7.37 -4.75 -11.76
N THR A 26 6.60 -4.22 -10.83
CA THR A 26 6.52 -4.70 -9.44
C THR A 26 5.07 -4.87 -9.03
N GLN A 27 4.76 -5.97 -8.36
CA GLN A 27 3.44 -6.26 -7.83
C GLN A 27 3.55 -6.60 -6.34
N CYS A 28 2.58 -6.14 -5.56
CA CYS A 28 2.44 -6.52 -4.17
C CYS A 28 0.96 -6.77 -3.88
N SER A 29 0.66 -7.92 -3.28
CA SER A 29 -0.69 -8.32 -2.89
C SER A 29 -0.75 -8.46 -1.38
N ARG A 30 -1.83 -7.99 -0.77
CA ARG A 30 -1.99 -7.98 0.68
C ARG A 30 -3.45 -8.02 1.10
N SER A 31 -3.76 -8.80 2.13
CA SER A 31 -5.08 -8.79 2.74
C SER A 31 -5.27 -7.59 3.68
N LEU A 32 -6.44 -6.96 3.60
CA LEU A 32 -6.90 -5.91 4.50
C LEU A 32 -7.04 -6.49 5.90
N ARG A 33 -6.67 -5.69 6.91
CA ARG A 33 -6.62 -6.01 8.34
C ARG A 33 -5.60 -7.06 8.76
N ASP A 34 -4.95 -7.74 7.83
CA ASP A 34 -3.82 -8.62 8.14
C ASP A 34 -2.55 -7.82 8.49
N LYS A 35 -1.72 -8.36 9.40
CA LYS A 35 -0.41 -7.79 9.72
C LYS A 35 0.64 -8.39 8.81
N SER A 36 1.20 -7.56 7.93
CA SER A 36 2.26 -7.97 7.01
C SER A 36 3.54 -7.20 7.32
N GLU A 37 4.65 -7.87 7.08
CA GLU A 37 5.96 -7.24 7.07
C GLU A 37 6.08 -6.30 5.87
N GLU A 38 6.54 -5.08 6.10
CA GLU A 38 6.75 -4.06 5.09
C GLU A 38 8.17 -3.50 5.18
N THR A 39 8.95 -3.73 4.13
CA THR A 39 10.25 -3.10 3.93
C THR A 39 10.04 -1.74 3.27
N ALA A 40 10.44 -0.67 3.97
CA ALA A 40 10.38 0.68 3.41
C ALA A 40 11.53 0.96 2.43
N ALA A 41 11.44 2.08 1.73
CA ALA A 41 12.42 2.49 0.72
C ALA A 41 13.85 2.62 1.29
N ASP A 42 13.99 2.92 2.58
CA ASP A 42 15.26 2.99 3.31
C ASP A 42 15.80 1.61 3.76
N GLY A 43 15.15 0.51 3.37
CA GLY A 43 15.53 -0.87 3.70
C GLY A 43 15.05 -1.34 5.08
N THR A 44 14.45 -0.45 5.86
CA THR A 44 13.95 -0.76 7.19
C THR A 44 12.66 -1.55 7.15
N ILE A 45 12.61 -2.65 7.91
CA ILE A 45 11.44 -3.51 8.09
C ILE A 45 10.55 -2.97 9.21
N ALA A 46 9.23 -3.01 9.00
CA ALA A 46 8.25 -2.75 10.05
C ALA A 46 7.00 -3.60 9.84
N GLN A 47 6.20 -3.75 10.90
CA GLN A 47 4.86 -4.33 10.74
C GLN A 47 3.91 -3.25 10.25
N ALA A 48 3.10 -3.58 9.26
CA ALA A 48 2.03 -2.71 8.80
C ALA A 48 0.68 -3.43 8.90
N THR A 49 -0.43 -2.69 8.79
CA THR A 49 -1.81 -3.16 8.59
C THR A 49 -2.52 -2.19 7.64
N CYS A 50 -3.26 -2.71 6.66
CA CYS A 50 -4.04 -1.90 5.73
C CYS A 50 -5.53 -2.04 6.01
N SER A 51 -6.24 -0.94 6.15
CA SER A 51 -7.69 -0.91 6.39
C SER A 51 -8.35 0.09 5.45
N PHE A 52 -9.53 -0.24 4.94
CA PHE A 52 -10.35 0.72 4.20
C PHE A 52 -11.41 1.32 5.14
N VAL A 53 -11.35 2.64 5.36
CA VAL A 53 -12.23 3.36 6.30
C VAL A 53 -12.73 4.63 5.63
N ASN A 54 -14.06 4.78 5.54
CA ASN A 54 -14.70 5.97 4.97
C ASN A 54 -14.15 6.36 3.58
N GLY A 55 -14.08 5.41 2.65
CA GLY A 55 -13.55 5.66 1.30
C GLY A 55 -12.03 5.88 1.22
N ALA A 56 -11.31 5.74 2.34
CA ALA A 56 -9.86 5.91 2.43
C ALA A 56 -9.16 4.58 2.66
N LEU A 57 -8.08 4.33 1.92
CA LEU A 57 -7.12 3.31 2.30
C LEU A 57 -6.17 3.89 3.36
N ALA A 58 -6.31 3.43 4.60
CA ALA A 58 -5.41 3.72 5.71
C ALA A 58 -4.39 2.60 5.86
N ARG A 59 -3.11 2.94 5.85
CA ARG A 59 -2.02 2.02 6.19
C ARG A 59 -1.42 2.45 7.52
N HIS A 60 -1.58 1.62 8.55
CA HIS A 60 -0.90 1.78 9.84
C HIS A 60 0.41 1.01 9.80
N ARG A 61 1.47 1.60 10.33
CA ARG A 61 2.81 1.00 10.43
C ARG A 61 3.31 1.19 11.85
N GLU A 62 3.77 0.11 12.47
CA GLU A 62 4.40 0.14 13.78
C GLU A 62 5.86 -0.24 13.64
N ARG A 63 6.74 0.61 14.19
CA ARG A 63 8.18 0.37 14.21
C ARG A 63 8.76 0.75 15.56
N ALA A 64 9.40 -0.20 16.24
CA ALA A 64 10.11 0.04 17.50
C ALA A 64 9.26 0.82 18.53
N GLY A 65 7.97 0.46 18.64
CA GLY A 65 7.01 1.11 19.53
C GLY A 65 6.46 2.46 19.03
N LYS A 66 6.84 2.92 17.83
CA LYS A 66 6.34 4.15 17.22
C LYS A 66 5.35 3.82 16.10
N GLU A 67 4.12 4.31 16.24
CA GLU A 67 3.09 4.16 15.20
C GLU A 67 3.18 5.30 14.18
N SER A 68 2.87 4.99 12.92
CA SER A 68 2.70 5.96 11.84
C SER A 68 1.57 5.51 10.93
N ALA A 69 0.67 6.42 10.57
CA ALA A 69 -0.45 6.14 9.68
C ALA A 69 -0.32 6.95 8.38
N ARG A 70 -0.57 6.30 7.25
CA ARG A 70 -0.66 6.95 5.93
C ARG A 70 -2.01 6.65 5.31
N THR A 71 -2.78 7.69 5.04
CA THR A 71 -4.08 7.61 4.37
C THR A 71 -3.98 8.02 2.91
N ARG A 72 -4.71 7.30 2.06
CA ARG A 72 -4.87 7.56 0.63
C ARG A 72 -6.37 7.60 0.35
N ARG A 73 -6.84 8.68 -0.27
CA ARG A 73 -8.21 8.81 -0.80
C ARG A 73 -8.13 9.13 -2.28
N LEU A 74 -9.15 8.73 -3.01
CA LEU A 74 -9.39 9.20 -4.36
C LEU A 74 -10.15 10.53 -4.25
N GLU A 75 -9.66 11.59 -4.88
CA GLU A 75 -10.40 12.84 -5.04
C GLU A 75 -10.57 13.13 -6.53
N GLY A 76 -11.81 13.30 -6.98
CA GLY A 76 -12.13 13.66 -8.37
C GLY A 76 -11.97 12.56 -9.42
N GLY A 77 -11.94 11.28 -9.04
CA GLY A 77 -11.96 10.18 -10.00
C GLY A 77 -13.38 9.90 -10.48
N SER A 78 -13.60 10.04 -11.79
CA SER A 78 -14.83 9.69 -12.52
C SER A 78 -14.82 8.24 -12.98
#